data_AF-A0A349M870-F1
#
_entry.id   AF-A0A349M870-F1
#
_cell.length_a   1.000
_cell.length_b   1.000
_cell.length_c   1.000
_cell.angle_alpha   90.00
_cell.angle_beta   90.00
_cell.angle_gamma   90.00
#
_symmetry.space_group_name_H-M   'P 1'
#
loop_
_entity.id
_entity.type
_entity.pdbx_description
1 polymer ?
#
loop_
_entity_poly.entity_id
_entity_poly.type
_entity_poly.pdbx_seq_one_letter_code
_entity_poly.pdbx_strand_id
1 'polypeptide(L)' 'QGADLRDADLHEADLRNANLRSANLSGANLTLARLHWADLRGANLCNTNLQEADLT' A
#
# COMPACT_ATOMS: atom_id res chain seq x y z
N GLN A 1 9.24 0.93 -13.18
CA GLN A 1 9.54 -0.26 -12.35
C GLN A 1 8.73 -0.11 -11.07
N GLY A 2 8.05 -1.17 -10.61
CA GLY A 2 7.30 -1.11 -9.35
C GLY A 2 8.25 -1.04 -8.15
N ALA A 3 7.86 -0.34 -7.09
CA ALA A 3 8.62 -0.31 -5.84
C ALA A 3 8.59 -1.67 -5.15
N ASP A 4 9.69 -2.10 -4.54
CA ASP A 4 9.72 -3.28 -3.67
C ASP A 4 9.51 -2.80 -2.22
N LEU A 5 8.31 -3.04 -1.70
CA LEU A 5 7.84 -2.65 -0.36
C LEU A 5 7.38 -3.90 0.41
N ARG A 6 7.95 -5.06 0.09
CA ARG A 6 7.63 -6.31 0.80
C ARG A 6 7.95 -6.17 2.29
N ASP A 7 7.03 -6.67 3.11
CA ASP A 7 7.13 -6.66 4.57
C ASP A 7 7.40 -5.27 5.19
N ALA A 8 7.14 -4.19 4.43
CA ALA A 8 7.36 -2.83 4.90
C ALA A 8 6.34 -2.46 5.97
N ASP A 9 6.80 -1.77 7.02
CA ASP A 9 5.91 -1.14 7.99
C ASP A 9 5.50 0.25 7.50
N LEU A 10 4.26 0.35 7.04
CA LEU A 10 3.61 1.55 6.53
C LEU A 10 2.39 1.91 7.40
N HIS A 11 2.44 1.55 8.69
CA HIS A 11 1.43 1.91 9.67
C HIS A 11 1.21 3.44 9.69
N GLU A 12 -0.06 3.86 9.59
CA GLU A 12 -0.47 5.28 9.53
C GLU A 12 0.17 6.10 8.39
N ALA A 13 0.78 5.44 7.40
CA ALA A 13 1.47 6.13 6.33
C ALA A 13 0.51 6.98 5.48
N ASP A 14 0.94 8.18 5.13
CA ASP A 14 0.27 9.03 4.16
C ASP A 14 0.73 8.67 2.75
N LEU A 15 -0.08 7.89 2.04
CA LEU A 15 0.15 7.41 0.67
C LEU A 15 -0.89 7.97 -0.30
N ARG A 16 -1.51 9.09 0.04
CA ARG A 16 -2.53 9.74 -0.79
C ARG A 16 -1.93 10.15 -2.13
N ASN A 17 -2.61 9.84 -3.23
CA ASN A 17 -2.12 10.06 -4.59
C ASN A 17 -0.79 9.34 -4.94
N ALA A 18 -0.33 8.39 -4.12
CA ALA A 18 0.92 7.68 -4.41
C ALA A 18 0.79 6.83 -5.68
N ASN A 19 1.84 6.84 -6.51
CA ASN A 19 1.95 5.90 -7.62
C ASN A 19 2.56 4.59 -7.12
N LEU A 20 1.70 3.63 -6.77
CA LEU A 20 2.07 2.29 -6.34
C LEU A 20 1.84 1.25 -7.46
N ARG A 21 1.80 1.71 -8.72
CA ARG A 21 1.54 0.84 -9.88
C ARG A 21 2.62 -0.23 -9.96
N SER A 22 2.19 -1.48 -10.03
CA SER A 22 3.09 -2.65 -10.05
C SER A 22 4.01 -2.79 -8.84
N ALA A 23 3.76 -2.08 -7.73
CA ALA A 23 4.54 -2.22 -6.51
C ALA A 23 4.34 -3.60 -5.86
N ASN A 24 5.38 -4.12 -5.23
CA ASN A 24 5.29 -5.32 -4.43
C ASN A 24 5.08 -4.95 -2.96
N LEU A 25 3.86 -5.07 -2.47
CA LEU A 25 3.46 -4.77 -1.09
C LEU A 25 3.21 -6.06 -0.29
N SER A 26 3.70 -7.21 -0.76
CA SER A 26 3.37 -8.48 -0.10
C SER A 26 3.87 -8.48 1.34
N GLY A 27 2.99 -8.80 2.30
CA GLY A 27 3.31 -8.79 3.73
C GLY A 27 3.42 -7.40 4.37
N ALA A 28 3.25 -6.31 3.61
CA ALA A 28 3.35 -4.97 4.16
C ALA A 28 2.23 -4.68 5.18
N ASN A 29 2.56 -3.89 6.20
CA ASN A 29 1.60 -3.38 7.17
C ASN A 29 1.11 -2.00 6.74
N LEU A 30 -0.10 -1.90 6.20
CA LEU A 30 -0.80 -0.66 5.83
C LEU A 30 -1.92 -0.31 6.82
N THR A 31 -1.84 -0.81 8.06
CA THR A 31 -2.83 -0.51 9.09
C THR A 31 -2.95 1.00 9.28
N LEU A 32 -4.17 1.56 9.22
CA LEU A 32 -4.46 3.01 9.31
C LEU A 32 -3.83 3.88 8.20
N ALA A 33 -3.27 3.29 7.14
CA ALA A 33 -2.68 4.06 6.05
C ALA A 33 -3.73 4.83 5.24
N ARG A 34 -3.37 6.02 4.75
CA ARG A 34 -4.22 6.86 3.90
C ARG A 34 -3.86 6.63 2.45
N LEU A 35 -4.69 5.91 1.72
CA LEU A 35 -4.47 5.45 0.34
C LEU A 35 -5.40 6.11 -0.67
N HIS A 36 -6.18 7.11 -0.27
CA HIS A 36 -7.11 7.75 -1.20
C HIS A 36 -6.39 8.31 -2.44
N TRP A 37 -6.95 7.99 -3.60
CA TRP A 37 -6.39 8.27 -4.93
C TRP A 37 -5.03 7.64 -5.25
N ALA A 38 -4.54 6.69 -4.44
CA ALA A 38 -3.33 5.93 -4.79
C ALA A 38 -3.57 5.03 -6.02
N ASP A 39 -2.60 4.99 -6.93
CA ASP A 39 -2.63 4.06 -8.06
C ASP A 39 -2.06 2.71 -7.66
N LEU A 40 -2.94 1.78 -7.28
CA LEU A 40 -2.58 0.40 -6.93
C LEU A 40 -2.67 -0.58 -8.12
N ARG A 41 -2.80 -0.09 -9.36
CA ARG A 41 -2.98 -0.99 -10.53
C ARG A 41 -1.81 -1.95 -10.66
N GLY A 42 -2.10 -3.25 -10.61
CA GLY A 42 -1.11 -4.31 -10.71
C GLY A 42 -0.17 -4.43 -9.49
N ALA A 43 -0.46 -3.75 -8.38
CA ALA A 43 0.28 -3.94 -7.14
C ALA A 43 0.04 -5.37 -6.60
N ASN A 44 1.08 -5.98 -6.05
CA ASN A 44 0.97 -7.25 -5.32
C ASN A 44 0.62 -6.96 -3.86
N LEU A 45 -0.61 -7.27 -3.46
CA LEU A 45 -1.12 -7.08 -2.09
C LEU A 45 -1.27 -8.40 -1.30
N CYS A 46 -0.57 -9.46 -1.71
CA CYS A 46 -0.63 -10.74 -1.00
C CYS A 46 -0.17 -10.59 0.46
N ASN A 47 -1.01 -11.00 1.42
CA ASN A 47 -0.76 -10.90 2.85
C ASN A 47 -0.53 -9.46 3.38
N THR A 48 -0.89 -8.43 2.62
CA THR A 48 -0.83 -7.04 3.10
C THR A 48 -1.91 -6.81 4.15
N ASN A 49 -1.54 -6.20 5.29
CA ASN A 49 -2.51 -5.82 6.31
C ASN A 49 -3.10 -4.44 5.98
N LEU A 50 -4.38 -4.38 5.61
CA LEU A 50 -5.11 -3.15 5.26
C LEU A 50 -6.13 -2.76 6.34
N GLN A 51 -5.99 -3.26 7.58
CA GLN A 51 -6.92 -2.94 8.65
C GLN A 51 -7.03 -1.43 8.84
N GLU A 52 -8.26 -0.90 8.79
CA GLU A 52 -8.56 0.53 8.98
C GLU A 52 -7.84 1.46 7.97
N ALA A 53 -7.31 0.94 6.87
CA ALA A 53 -6.76 1.78 5.80
C ALA A 53 -7.88 2.57 5.10
N ASP A 54 -7.63 3.86 4.87
CA ASP A 54 -8.55 4.75 4.14
C ASP A 54 -8.31 4.62 2.63
N LEU A 55 -9.22 3.91 1.95
CA LEU A 55 -9.18 3.66 0.50
C LEU A 55 -10.15 4.55 -0.30
N THR A 56 -10.94 5.41 0.35
CA THR A 56 -12.08 6.12 -0.26
C THR A 56 -11.74 7.47 -0.84
#